data_AF-A0A539CQS2-F1
#
_entry.id   AF-A0A539CQS2-F1
#
_cell.length_a   1.000
_cell.length_b   1.000
_cell.length_c   1.000
_cell.angle_alpha   90.00
_cell.angle_beta   90.00
_cell.angle_gamma   90.00
#
_symmetry.space_group_name_H-M   'P 1'
#
loop_
_entity.id
_entity.type
_entity.pdbx_description
1 polymer ?
#
loop_
_entity_poly.entity_id
_entity_poly.type
_entity_poly.pdbx_seq_one_letter_code
_entity_poly.pdbx_strand_id
1 'polypeptide(L)'
;MRVAITEGLGTYWVLPRLLEFQKTNRYLTFELQETMEFTDVGRLQADISIQFQRPERPDLMAVQLGYLHNYPFASETYINAFGIPKGLSDAKFHRIVVQTSPLLEEGAA
;
A
#
# COMPACT_ATOMS: atom_id res chain seq x y z
N MET A 1 -14.02 4.69 14.57
CA MET A 1 -13.75 4.98 13.15
C MET A 1 -12.93 3.84 12.59
N ARG A 2 -13.46 3.18 11.57
CA ARG A 2 -12.85 2.04 10.89
C ARG A 2 -12.16 2.51 9.63
N VAL A 3 -10.87 2.25 9.54
CA VAL A 3 -10.04 2.63 8.39
C VAL A 3 -9.50 1.37 7.74
N ALA A 4 -9.90 1.12 6.49
CA ALA A 4 -9.34 0.06 5.68
C ALA A 4 -8.10 0.55 4.92
N ILE A 5 -6.99 -0.18 5.00
CA ILE A 5 -5.71 0.20 4.40
C ILE A 5 -4.88 -1.04 4.06
N THR A 6 -3.90 -0.91 3.16
CA THR A 6 -2.88 -1.94 2.95
C THR A 6 -1.92 -2.03 4.14
N GLU A 7 -1.41 -3.23 4.43
CA GLU A 7 -0.48 -3.48 5.54
C GLU A 7 0.72 -2.51 5.51
N GLY A 8 1.35 -2.34 4.34
CA GLY A 8 2.52 -1.47 4.21
C GLY A 8 2.23 -0.01 4.58
N LEU A 9 1.12 0.56 4.10
CA LEU A 9 0.75 1.93 4.46
C LEU A 9 0.26 2.02 5.92
N GLY A 10 -0.46 1.01 6.40
CA GLY A 10 -0.91 0.94 7.79
C GLY A 10 0.26 0.96 8.75
N THR A 11 1.16 0.00 8.61
CA THR A 11 2.31 -0.22 9.48
C THR A 11 3.36 0.88 9.37
N TYR A 12 3.76 1.27 8.15
CA TYR A 12 4.92 2.16 7.96
C TYR A 12 4.56 3.64 7.79
N TRP A 13 3.30 3.98 7.47
CA TRP A 13 2.91 5.37 7.22
C TRP A 13 1.89 5.90 8.23
N VAL A 14 0.82 5.16 8.51
CA VAL A 14 -0.26 5.61 9.42
C VAL A 14 0.11 5.42 10.89
N LEU A 15 0.49 4.22 11.31
CA LEU A 15 0.76 3.92 12.72
C LEU A 15 1.77 4.88 13.38
N PRO A 16 2.89 5.26 12.75
CA PRO A 16 3.85 6.21 13.35
C PRO A 16 3.25 7.59 13.66
N ARG A 17 2.18 7.98 12.96
CA ARG A 17 1.51 9.29 13.12
C ARG A 17 0.24 9.19 13.97
N LEU A 18 -0.29 7.97 14.14
CA LEU A 18 -1.53 7.74 14.86
C LEU A 18 -1.45 8.16 16.33
N LEU A 19 -0.28 7.98 16.96
CA LEU A 19 -0.09 8.36 18.36
C LEU A 19 -0.35 9.86 18.61
N GLU A 20 0.26 10.73 17.79
CA GLU A 20 0.06 12.19 17.92
C GLU A 20 -1.37 12.60 17.54
N PHE A 21 -1.97 11.93 16.55
CA PHE A 21 -3.36 12.15 16.18
C PHE A 21 -4.32 11.81 17.33
N GLN A 22 -4.09 10.71 18.05
CA GLN A 22 -4.93 10.29 19.17
C GLN A 22 -4.80 11.22 20.39
N LYS A 23 -3.62 11.82 20.63
CA LYS A 23 -3.43 12.80 21.71
C LYS A 23 -4.35 14.02 21.56
N THR A 24 -4.54 14.49 20.32
CA THR A 24 -5.39 15.63 20.00
C THR A 24 -6.86 15.25 19.82
N ASN A 25 -7.17 13.98 19.54
CA ASN A 25 -8.52 13.46 19.29
C ASN A 25 -8.93 12.33 20.25
N ARG A 26 -8.89 12.60 21.56
CA ARG A 26 -8.99 11.56 22.61
C ARG A 26 -10.30 10.75 22.65
N TYR A 27 -11.36 11.22 22.00
CA TYR A 27 -12.65 10.53 21.96
C TYR A 27 -12.81 9.64 20.71
N LEU A 28 -11.85 9.67 19.78
CA LEU A 28 -11.88 8.83 18.60
C LEU A 28 -11.22 7.47 18.89
N THR A 29 -12.01 6.41 18.84
CA THR A 29 -11.47 5.05 18.74
C THR A 29 -11.14 4.76 17.29
N PHE A 30 -9.90 4.33 17.05
CA PHE A 30 -9.39 3.99 15.72
C PHE A 30 -9.29 2.48 15.59
N GLU A 31 -9.92 1.93 14.56
CA GLU A 31 -9.79 0.54 14.17
C GLU A 31 -9.12 0.52 12.80
N LEU A 32 -7.91 -0.03 12.74
CA LEU A 32 -7.17 -0.18 11.50
C LEU A 32 -7.38 -1.59 10.97
N GLN A 33 -8.06 -1.70 9.83
CA GLN A 33 -8.29 -2.96 9.15
C GLN A 33 -7.30 -3.07 7.99
N GLU A 34 -6.32 -3.96 8.14
CA GLU A 34 -5.37 -4.25 7.08
C GLU A 34 -5.99 -5.23 6.07
N THR A 35 -6.01 -4.84 4.80
CA THR A 35 -6.59 -5.63 3.72
C THR A 35 -5.86 -5.38 2.40
N MET A 36 -5.73 -6.44 1.61
CA MET A 36 -5.22 -6.39 0.23
C MET A 36 -6.35 -6.43 -0.81
N GLU A 37 -7.60 -6.42 -0.34
CA GLU A 37 -8.82 -6.38 -1.13
C GLU A 37 -9.40 -4.95 -1.21
N PHE A 38 -10.12 -4.67 -2.29
CA PHE A 38 -10.90 -3.44 -2.40
C PHE A 38 -11.94 -3.34 -1.27
N THR A 39 -12.03 -2.16 -0.67
CA THR A 39 -13.01 -1.88 0.38
C THR A 39 -14.06 -0.88 -0.12
N ASP A 40 -15.32 -1.29 -0.06
CA ASP A 40 -16.48 -0.47 -0.43
C ASP A 40 -16.99 0.32 0.77
N VAL A 41 -16.53 1.57 0.87
CA VAL A 41 -17.00 2.55 1.87
C VAL A 41 -18.49 2.85 1.70
N GLY A 42 -19.02 2.82 0.47
CA GLY A 42 -20.43 3.06 0.18
C GLY A 42 -21.37 1.95 0.71
N ARG A 43 -20.83 0.75 0.95
CA ARG A 43 -21.51 -0.36 1.64
C ARG A 43 -21.20 -0.45 3.13
N LEU A 44 -20.56 0.58 3.69
CA LEU A 44 -20.21 0.67 5.12
C LEU A 44 -19.25 -0.44 5.60
N GLN A 45 -18.44 -1.01 4.70
CA GLN A 45 -17.38 -1.95 5.07
C GLN A 45 -16.31 -1.28 5.93
N ALA A 46 -16.03 0.00 5.66
CA ALA A 46 -15.22 0.88 6.51
C ALA A 46 -15.77 2.31 6.44
N ASP A 47 -15.33 3.16 7.37
CA ASP A 47 -15.71 4.59 7.37
C ASP A 47 -14.79 5.39 6.44
N ILE A 48 -13.52 4.97 6.33
CA ILE A 48 -12.52 5.52 5.43
C ILE A 48 -11.75 4.36 4.80
N SER A 49 -11.33 4.52 3.55
CA SER A 49 -10.39 3.60 2.93
C SER A 49 -9.25 4.34 2.24
N ILE A 50 -8.02 3.88 2.48
CA ILE A 50 -6.80 4.37 1.85
C ILE A 50 -6.36 3.31 0.84
N GLN A 51 -6.49 3.63 -0.45
CA GLN A 51 -6.31 2.70 -1.56
C GLN A 51 -5.48 3.35 -2.67
N PHE A 52 -4.91 2.52 -3.55
CA PHE A 52 -4.15 3.00 -4.71
C PHE A 52 -5.05 3.35 -5.90
N GLN A 53 -6.15 2.63 -6.09
CA GLN A 53 -7.12 2.92 -7.12
C GLN A 53 -8.16 3.92 -6.63
N ARG A 54 -8.52 4.88 -7.50
CA ARG A 54 -9.62 5.79 -7.23
C ARG A 54 -10.95 5.04 -7.30
N PRO A 55 -11.84 5.15 -6.30
CA PRO A 55 -13.15 4.50 -6.37
C PRO A 55 -14.00 5.09 -7.49
N GLU A 56 -14.75 4.23 -8.19
CA GLU A 56 -15.59 4.61 -9.33
C GLU A 56 -16.95 5.22 -8.93
N ARG A 57 -17.39 4.99 -7.69
CA ARG A 57 -18.70 5.47 -7.21
C ARG A 57 -18.71 7.01 -7.09
N PRO A 58 -19.65 7.70 -7.77
CA PRO A 58 -19.65 9.17 -7.84
C PRO A 58 -20.06 9.86 -6.51
N ASP A 59 -20.70 9.13 -5.61
CA ASP A 59 -21.12 9.61 -4.29
C ASP A 59 -20.01 9.51 -3.22
N LEU A 60 -18.86 8.92 -3.56
CA LEU A 60 -17.71 8.86 -2.68
C LEU A 60 -16.83 10.10 -2.86
N MET A 61 -16.41 10.70 -1.74
CA MET A 61 -15.36 11.72 -1.75
C MET A 61 -14.00 11.04 -1.79
N ALA A 62 -13.21 11.33 -2.84
CA ALA A 62 -11.85 10.83 -3.00
C ALA A 62 -10.85 11.99 -2.94
N VAL A 63 -9.81 11.83 -2.13
CA VAL A 63 -8.71 12.79 -1.98
C VAL A 63 -7.40 12.08 -2.30
N GLN A 64 -6.58 12.66 -3.16
CA GLN A 64 -5.24 12.14 -3.45
C GLN A 64 -4.30 12.48 -2.29
N LEU A 65 -3.74 11.47 -1.63
CA LEU A 65 -2.82 11.63 -0.50
C LEU A 65 -1.36 11.74 -0.94
N GLY A 66 -0.99 11.20 -2.10
CA GLY A 66 0.37 11.23 -2.61
C GLY A 66 0.61 10.18 -3.70
N TYR A 67 1.88 9.85 -3.91
CA TYR A 67 2.33 8.79 -4.82
C TYR A 67 3.19 7.78 -4.05
N LEU A 68 3.02 6.50 -4.36
CA LEU A 68 3.91 5.43 -3.90
C LEU A 68 4.91 5.12 -5.01
N HIS A 69 6.21 5.20 -4.72
CA HIS A 69 7.26 4.84 -5.65
C HIS A 69 7.77 3.44 -5.34
N ASN A 70 7.61 2.51 -6.27
CA ASN A 70 8.15 1.16 -6.18
C ASN A 70 9.51 1.11 -6.90
N TYR A 71 10.46 0.41 -6.28
CA TYR A 71 11.78 0.18 -6.86
C TYR A 71 12.15 -1.31 -6.73
N PRO A 72 12.79 -1.91 -7.74
CA PRO A 72 13.39 -3.22 -7.59
C PRO A 72 14.43 -3.21 -6.48
N PHE A 73 14.43 -4.24 -5.65
CA PHE A 73 15.43 -4.45 -4.60
C PHE A 73 15.87 -5.91 -4.58
N ALA A 74 17.07 -6.15 -4.06
CA ALA A 74 17.61 -7.48 -3.86
C ALA A 74 18.48 -7.49 -2.60
N SER A 75 18.60 -8.65 -1.98
CA SER A 75 19.52 -8.82 -0.85
C SER A 75 20.98 -8.73 -1.31
N GLU A 76 21.86 -8.26 -0.44
CA GLU A 76 23.30 -8.21 -0.71
C GLU A 76 23.85 -9.59 -1.09
N THR A 77 23.38 -10.65 -0.41
CA THR A 77 23.77 -12.03 -0.70
C THR A 77 23.40 -12.45 -2.13
N TYR A 78 22.22 -12.04 -2.61
CA TYR A 78 21.80 -12.32 -3.99
C TYR A 78 22.68 -11.58 -4.99
N ILE A 79 22.93 -10.29 -4.75
CA ILE A 79 23.77 -9.46 -5.61
C ILE A 79 25.20 -10.02 -5.68
N ASN A 80 25.77 -10.47 -4.57
CA ASN A 80 27.12 -11.04 -4.54
C ASN A 80 27.24 -12.34 -5.34
N ALA A 81 26.17 -13.14 -5.40
CA ALA A 81 26.15 -14.42 -6.11
C ALA A 81 25.80 -14.28 -7.61
N PHE A 82 24.94 -13.32 -7.98
CA PHE A 82 24.36 -13.23 -9.33
C PHE A 82 24.65 -11.91 -10.06
N GLY A 83 25.30 -10.95 -9.40
CA GLY A 83 25.59 -9.62 -9.94
C GLY A 83 24.43 -8.62 -9.83
N ILE A 84 24.71 -7.36 -10.13
CA ILE A 84 23.70 -6.29 -10.25
C ILE A 84 23.25 -6.19 -11.72
N PRO A 85 21.94 -6.25 -12.02
CA PRO A 85 21.44 -6.00 -13.37
C PRO A 85 21.83 -4.59 -13.84
N LYS A 86 22.40 -4.45 -15.05
CA LYS A 86 22.76 -3.14 -15.62
C LYS A 86 21.65 -2.53 -16.48
N GLY A 87 20.64 -3.31 -16.79
CA GLY A 87 19.45 -2.87 -17.51
C GLY A 87 18.37 -3.94 -17.55
N LEU A 88 17.21 -3.57 -18.11
CA LEU A 88 16.05 -4.47 -18.21
C LEU A 88 16.34 -5.76 -18.99
N SER A 89 17.25 -5.73 -19.96
CA SER A 89 17.66 -6.93 -20.71
C SER A 89 18.25 -8.02 -19.83
N ASP A 90 18.81 -7.65 -18.68
CA ASP A 90 19.46 -8.56 -17.76
C ASP A 90 18.44 -9.25 -16.84
N ALA A 91 17.22 -8.73 -16.73
CA ALA A 91 16.18 -9.26 -15.86
C ALA A 91 15.89 -10.75 -16.11
N LYS A 92 16.01 -11.22 -17.37
CA LYS A 92 15.86 -12.65 -17.74
C LYS A 92 16.92 -13.58 -17.14
N PHE A 93 18.04 -13.04 -16.69
CA PHE A 93 19.11 -13.78 -16.01
C PHE A 93 18.97 -13.76 -14.48
N HIS A 94 18.00 -13.01 -13.97
CA HIS A 94 17.73 -12.89 -12.54
C HIS A 94 16.41 -13.59 -12.17
N ARG A 95 16.29 -13.93 -10.89
CA ARG A 95 15.06 -14.47 -10.33
C ARG A 95 14.23 -13.28 -9.89
N ILE A 96 13.06 -13.14 -10.51
CA ILE A 96 12.14 -12.04 -10.23
C ILE A 96 11.03 -12.58 -9.33
N VAL A 97 10.78 -11.89 -8.23
CA VAL A 97 9.62 -12.13 -7.36
C VAL A 97 8.70 -10.93 -7.52
N VAL A 98 7.46 -11.20 -7.93
CA VAL A 98 6.43 -10.17 -8.09
C VAL A 98 5.32 -10.47 -7.09
N GLN A 99 4.88 -9.45 -6.36
CA GLN A 99 3.71 -9.53 -5.53
C GLN A 99 2.47 -9.11 -6.33
N THR A 100 1.53 -10.03 -6.47
CA THR A 100 0.22 -9.76 -7.09
C THR A 100 -0.83 -9.55 -6.01
N SER A 101 -1.67 -8.53 -6.18
CA SER A 101 -2.73 -8.20 -5.23
C SER A 101 -3.86 -7.46 -5.96
N PRO A 102 -5.14 -7.64 -5.60
CA PRO A 102 -6.25 -6.89 -6.21
C PRO A 102 -6.05 -5.36 -6.18
N LEU A 103 -5.48 -4.83 -5.09
CA LEU A 103 -5.15 -3.41 -4.95
C LEU A 103 -3.93 -2.91 -5.76
N LEU A 104 -3.19 -3.81 -6.42
CA LEU A 104 -2.02 -3.47 -7.24
C LEU A 104 -2.30 -3.94 -8.68
N GLU A 105 -2.37 -3.01 -9.63
CA GLU A 105 -2.57 -3.39 -11.04
C GLU A 105 -1.45 -4.30 -11.56
N GLU A 106 -1.80 -5.24 -12.45
CA GLU A 106 -0.81 -6.01 -13.21
C GLU A 106 0.05 -5.05 -14.04
N GLY A 107 1.38 -5.05 -13.79
CA GLY A 107 2.33 -4.18 -14.49
C GLY A 107 2.78 -2.94 -13.71
N ALA A 108 2.38 -2.78 -12.44
CA ALA A 108 2.90 -1.74 -11.55
C ALA A 108 4.30 -2.04 -10.97
N ALA A 109 5.00 -3.07 -11.49
CA ALA A 109 6.33 -3.53 -11.08
C ALA A 109 7.29 -3.54 -12.28
#